data_AF-A0A927XCJ2-F1
#
_entry.id   AF-A0A927XCJ2-F1
#
_cell.length_a   1.000
_cell.length_b   1.000
_cell.length_c   1.000
_cell.angle_alpha   90.00
_cell.angle_beta   90.00
_cell.angle_gamma   90.00
#
_symmetry.space_group_name_H-M   'P 1'
#
loop_
_entity.id
_entity.type
_entity.pdbx_description
1 polymer ?
#
loop_
_entity_poly.entity_id
_entity_poly.type
_entity_poly.pdbx_seq_one_letter_code
_entity_poly.pdbx_strand_id
1 'polypeptide(L)'
;MKKERKSSMDSNELQSKFTEYIDQLKNQSVNIKRNEIINSLKELISILEVVYAKEGIKIEYLKSDEIRDLENNDASEDDFLESCIVYVENVKNIVSKYLMHKL
;
A
#
# COMPACT_ATOMS: atom_id res chain seq x y z
N MET A 1 -15.26 13.76 -28.85
CA MET A 1 -15.98 12.46 -28.84
C MET A 1 -15.11 11.19 -28.83
N LYS A 2 -13.91 11.11 -29.46
CA LYS A 2 -13.05 9.90 -29.34
C LYS A 2 -12.27 9.78 -28.02
N LYS A 3 -11.91 10.90 -27.36
CA LYS A 3 -11.17 10.90 -26.08
C LYS A 3 -12.01 10.41 -24.90
N GLU A 4 -13.27 10.83 -24.79
CA GLU A 4 -14.16 10.46 -23.68
C GLU A 4 -14.53 8.97 -23.68
N ARG A 5 -14.81 8.39 -24.87
CA ARG A 5 -15.10 6.95 -25.00
C ARG A 5 -13.91 6.06 -24.65
N LYS A 6 -12.67 6.53 -24.84
CA LYS A 6 -11.46 5.77 -24.52
C LYS A 6 -11.18 5.78 -23.02
N SER A 7 -11.37 6.94 -22.36
CA SER A 7 -11.25 7.09 -20.91
C SER A 7 -12.29 6.28 -20.13
N SER A 8 -13.54 6.21 -20.60
CA SER A 8 -14.59 5.41 -19.95
C SER A 8 -14.36 3.89 -20.10
N MET A 9 -13.73 3.46 -21.20
CA MET A 9 -13.46 2.04 -21.45
C MET A 9 -12.31 1.53 -20.57
N ASP A 10 -11.30 2.37 -20.34
CA ASP A 10 -10.15 2.12 -19.45
C ASP A 10 -10.59 1.99 -17.97
N SER A 11 -11.52 2.85 -17.55
CA SER A 11 -12.10 2.80 -16.20
C SER A 11 -12.89 1.52 -15.94
N ASN A 12 -13.62 1.02 -16.94
CA ASN A 12 -14.39 -0.22 -16.83
C ASN A 12 -13.49 -1.46 -16.79
N GLU A 13 -12.40 -1.46 -17.58
CA GLU A 13 -11.42 -2.56 -17.56
C GLU A 13 -10.67 -2.62 -16.21
N LEU A 14 -10.24 -1.47 -15.68
CA LEU A 14 -9.61 -1.38 -14.36
C LEU A 14 -10.53 -1.88 -13.26
N GLN A 15 -11.81 -1.46 -13.27
CA GLN A 15 -12.80 -1.90 -12.30
C GLN A 15 -13.07 -3.42 -12.39
N SER A 16 -13.09 -3.99 -13.60
CA SER A 16 -13.24 -5.43 -13.80
C SER A 16 -12.08 -6.19 -13.17
N LYS A 17 -10.83 -5.81 -13.49
CA LYS A 17 -9.62 -6.43 -12.94
C LYS A 17 -9.57 -6.33 -11.41
N PHE A 18 -9.96 -5.19 -10.85
CA PHE A 18 -10.03 -5.03 -9.41
C PHE A 18 -11.09 -5.93 -8.78
N THR A 19 -12.26 -6.05 -9.42
CA THR A 19 -13.33 -6.94 -8.95
C THR A 19 -12.88 -8.40 -8.97
N GLU A 20 -12.24 -8.84 -10.06
CA GLU A 20 -11.67 -10.19 -10.18
C GLU A 20 -10.62 -10.47 -9.10
N TYR A 21 -9.72 -9.52 -8.85
CA TYR A 21 -8.74 -9.61 -7.77
C TYR A 21 -9.40 -9.78 -6.39
N ILE A 22 -10.42 -8.96 -6.08
CA ILE A 22 -11.15 -9.05 -4.81
C ILE A 22 -11.89 -10.39 -4.69
N ASP A 23 -12.49 -10.88 -5.77
CA ASP A 23 -13.19 -12.18 -5.76
C ASP A 23 -12.24 -13.35 -5.56
N GLN A 24 -11.04 -13.29 -6.13
CA GLN A 24 -9.98 -14.26 -5.84
C GLN A 24 -9.55 -14.21 -4.37
N LEU A 25 -9.39 -13.00 -3.83
CA LEU A 25 -8.97 -12.79 -2.44
C LEU A 25 -10.02 -13.27 -1.43
N LYS A 26 -11.32 -13.06 -1.69
CA LYS A 26 -12.42 -13.51 -0.81
C LYS A 26 -12.32 -14.99 -0.44
N ASN A 27 -11.92 -15.81 -1.40
CA ASN A 27 -11.82 -17.27 -1.26
C ASN A 27 -10.52 -17.76 -0.60
N GLN A 28 -9.59 -16.86 -0.26
CA GLN A 28 -8.33 -17.21 0.39
C GLN A 28 -8.45 -17.29 1.92
N SER A 29 -7.48 -17.96 2.55
CA SER A 29 -7.35 -18.01 4.02
C SER A 29 -7.03 -16.64 4.60
N VAL A 30 -7.32 -16.45 5.90
CA VAL A 30 -7.01 -15.20 6.62
C VAL A 30 -5.50 -14.90 6.54
N ASN A 31 -4.64 -15.90 6.69
CA ASN A 31 -3.19 -15.70 6.61
C ASN A 31 -2.74 -15.18 5.24
N ILE A 32 -3.31 -15.70 4.16
CA ILE A 32 -3.02 -15.20 2.81
C ILE A 32 -3.49 -13.75 2.67
N LYS A 33 -4.69 -13.42 3.17
CA LYS A 33 -5.22 -12.05 3.16
C LYS A 33 -4.35 -11.08 3.96
N ARG A 34 -3.87 -11.49 5.14
CA ARG A 34 -2.94 -10.69 5.96
C ARG A 34 -1.65 -10.40 5.21
N ASN A 35 -1.04 -11.42 4.59
CA ASN A 35 0.16 -11.25 3.77
C ASN A 35 -0.08 -10.31 2.59
N GLU A 36 -1.23 -10.43 1.93
CA GLU A 36 -1.60 -9.57 0.81
C GLU A 36 -1.74 -8.10 1.24
N ILE A 37 -2.33 -7.83 2.41
CA ILE A 37 -2.44 -6.49 2.98
C ILE A 37 -1.05 -5.90 3.26
N ILE A 38 -0.17 -6.65 3.91
CA ILE A 38 1.20 -6.20 4.18
C ILE A 38 1.97 -5.93 2.89
N ASN A 39 1.87 -6.82 1.90
CA ASN A 39 2.52 -6.63 0.60
C ASN A 39 1.99 -5.38 -0.11
N SER A 40 0.67 -5.16 -0.11
CA SER A 40 0.05 -3.97 -0.69
C SER A 40 0.54 -2.68 -0.01
N LEU A 41 0.72 -2.68 1.31
CA LEU A 41 1.26 -1.54 2.05
C LEU A 41 2.74 -1.28 1.72
N LYS A 42 3.55 -2.34 1.59
CA LYS A 42 4.95 -2.26 1.16
C LYS A 42 5.09 -1.75 -0.28
N GLU A 43 4.25 -2.22 -1.19
CA GLU A 43 4.19 -1.72 -2.58
C GLU A 43 3.82 -0.24 -2.62
N LEU A 44 2.83 0.19 -1.82
CA LEU A 44 2.45 1.60 -1.73
C LEU A 44 3.62 2.47 -1.27
N ILE A 45 4.36 2.05 -0.24
CA ILE A 45 5.58 2.74 0.20
C ILE A 45 6.61 2.77 -0.92
N SER A 46 6.86 1.65 -1.60
CA SER A 46 7.84 1.55 -2.69
C SER A 46 7.50 2.51 -3.85
N ILE A 47 6.21 2.64 -4.19
CA ILE A 47 5.74 3.62 -5.18
C ILE A 47 6.06 5.05 -4.73
N LEU A 48 5.83 5.37 -3.45
CA LEU A 48 6.15 6.69 -2.89
C LEU A 48 7.65 6.96 -2.89
N GLU A 49 8.49 5.95 -2.60
CA GLU A 49 9.96 6.07 -2.68
C GLU A 49 10.42 6.48 -4.08
N VAL A 50 9.86 5.86 -5.12
CA VAL A 50 10.19 6.21 -6.51
C VAL A 50 9.78 7.64 -6.83
N VAL A 51 8.63 8.11 -6.35
CA VAL A 51 8.16 9.50 -6.54
C VAL A 51 9.10 10.47 -5.84
N TYR A 52 9.49 10.18 -4.60
CA TYR A 52 10.40 10.98 -3.81
C TYR A 52 11.81 11.09 -4.40
N ALA A 53 12.36 9.97 -4.84
CA ALA A 53 13.69 9.90 -5.42
C ALA A 53 13.80 10.80 -6.67
N LYS A 54 12.74 10.88 -7.48
CA LYS A 54 12.67 11.78 -8.64
C LYS A 54 12.69 13.25 -8.28
N GLU A 55 12.25 13.59 -7.07
CA GLU A 55 12.16 14.95 -6.54
C GLU A 55 13.34 15.31 -5.63
N GLY A 56 14.31 14.39 -5.47
CA GLY A 56 15.48 14.60 -4.61
C GLY A 56 15.16 14.66 -3.12
N ILE A 57 13.99 14.18 -2.71
CA ILE A 57 13.55 14.22 -1.31
C ILE A 57 13.99 12.93 -0.61
N LYS A 58 14.63 13.06 0.56
CA LYS A 58 14.98 11.92 1.41
C LYS A 58 13.78 11.47 2.25
N ILE A 59 13.42 10.20 2.17
CA ILE A 59 12.41 9.60 3.04
C ILE A 59 13.04 9.27 4.39
N GLU A 60 12.29 9.53 5.46
CA GLU A 60 12.60 9.03 6.80
C GLU A 60 11.42 8.22 7.28
N TYR A 61 11.68 6.96 7.59
CA TYR A 61 10.69 6.02 8.12
C TYR A 61 10.54 6.16 9.63
N LEU A 62 9.31 6.04 10.10
CA LEU A 62 9.00 5.76 11.50
C LEU A 62 9.53 4.36 11.81
N LYS A 63 10.41 4.27 12.81
CA LYS A 63 10.94 3.00 13.31
C LYS A 63 9.97 2.44 14.35
N SER A 64 9.57 1.19 14.20
CA SER A 64 8.82 0.44 15.20
C SER A 64 9.34 -0.99 15.26
N ASP A 65 9.39 -1.57 16.46
CA ASP A 65 9.76 -2.98 16.63
C ASP A 65 8.70 -3.92 16.03
N GLU A 66 7.43 -3.49 15.99
CA GLU A 66 6.31 -4.22 15.36
C GLU A 66 6.48 -4.54 13.87
N ILE A 67 7.35 -3.83 13.14
CA ILE A 67 7.64 -4.18 11.73
C ILE A 67 8.51 -5.43 11.66
N ARG A 68 9.34 -5.69 12.69
CA ARG A 68 10.30 -6.80 12.71
C ARG A 68 9.62 -8.13 13.02
N ASP A 69 8.54 -8.10 13.79
CA ASP A 69 7.90 -9.32 14.30
C ASP A 69 7.02 -10.04 13.26
N LEU A 70 6.59 -9.35 12.19
CA LEU A 70 5.89 -9.96 11.05
C LEU A 70 6.73 -10.93 10.21
N GLU A 71 8.06 -10.93 10.34
CA GLU A 71 8.91 -11.86 9.58
C GLU A 71 8.83 -13.30 10.13
N ASN A 72 8.25 -13.48 11.30
CA ASN A 72 7.99 -14.77 11.90
C ASN A 72 6.55 -15.21 11.60
N ASN A 73 6.38 -16.42 11.05
CA ASN A 73 5.08 -17.02 10.67
C ASN A 73 4.10 -17.29 11.84
N ASP A 74 4.33 -16.67 13.01
CA ASP A 74 3.56 -16.85 14.25
C ASP A 74 3.08 -15.50 14.82
N ALA A 75 3.04 -14.45 14.00
CA ALA A 75 2.54 -13.14 14.41
C ALA A 75 1.08 -13.22 14.88
N SER A 76 0.84 -12.67 16.08
CA SER A 76 -0.49 -12.59 16.68
C SER A 76 -1.42 -11.69 15.85
N GLU A 77 -2.72 -11.69 16.16
CA GLU A 77 -3.62 -10.72 15.55
C GLU A 77 -3.24 -9.28 15.92
N ASP A 78 -2.79 -9.06 17.15
CA ASP A 78 -2.35 -7.74 17.61
C ASP A 78 -1.11 -7.31 16.85
N ASP A 79 -0.10 -8.19 16.73
CA ASP A 79 1.14 -7.90 15.98
C ASP A 79 0.81 -7.48 14.54
N PHE A 80 -0.11 -8.21 13.88
CA PHE A 80 -0.55 -7.88 12.52
C PHE A 80 -1.21 -6.49 12.45
N LEU A 81 -2.10 -6.17 13.39
CA LEU A 81 -2.81 -4.89 13.41
C LEU A 81 -1.85 -3.73 13.72
N GLU A 82 -0.94 -3.93 14.65
CA GLU A 82 0.07 -2.95 15.03
C GLU A 82 1.01 -2.64 13.87
N SER A 83 1.52 -3.66 13.18
CA SER A 83 2.33 -3.44 11.99
C SER A 83 1.56 -2.70 10.89
N CYS A 84 0.27 -3.02 10.68
CA CYS A 84 -0.57 -2.31 9.71
C CYS A 84 -0.64 -0.81 10.05
N ILE A 85 -0.81 -0.47 11.34
CA ILE A 85 -0.80 0.92 11.80
C ILE A 85 0.55 1.57 11.50
N VAL A 86 1.67 0.91 11.79
CA VAL A 86 3.01 1.47 11.52
C VAL A 86 3.22 1.73 10.02
N TYR A 87 2.79 0.83 9.14
CA TYR A 87 2.84 1.05 7.69
C TYR A 87 1.98 2.25 7.26
N VAL A 88 0.75 2.36 7.78
CA VAL A 88 -0.16 3.48 7.49
C VAL A 88 0.42 4.81 7.96
N GLU A 89 0.98 4.87 9.17
CA GLU A 89 1.62 6.09 9.70
C GLU A 89 2.87 6.46 8.92
N ASN A 90 3.64 5.47 8.44
CA ASN A 90 4.74 5.71 7.50
C ASN A 90 4.25 6.35 6.20
N VAL A 91 3.20 5.81 5.59
CA VAL A 91 2.60 6.37 4.38
C VAL A 91 2.12 7.81 4.62
N LYS A 92 1.43 8.09 5.73
CA LYS A 92 0.98 9.44 6.08
C LYS A 92 2.16 10.40 6.22
N ASN A 93 3.19 10.02 6.98
CA ASN A 93 4.40 10.82 7.16
C ASN A 93 5.10 11.12 5.82
N ILE A 94 5.21 10.12 4.95
CA ILE A 94 5.75 10.29 3.60
C ILE A 94 4.84 11.23 2.79
N VAL A 95 3.53 11.04 2.73
CA VAL A 95 2.68 11.95 1.94
C VAL A 95 2.75 13.39 2.48
N SER A 96 2.71 13.59 3.79
CA SER A 96 2.80 14.91 4.41
C SER A 96 4.10 15.65 4.07
N LYS A 97 5.26 14.97 4.15
CA LYS A 97 6.55 15.58 3.79
C LYS A 97 6.59 16.02 2.31
N TYR A 98 5.91 15.29 1.43
CA TYR A 98 5.90 15.56 0.00
C TYR A 98 5.13 16.84 -0.27
N LEU A 99 3.94 16.91 0.32
CA LEU A 99 3.08 18.07 0.23
C LEU A 99 3.75 19.31 0.82
N MET A 100 4.41 19.17 1.97
CA MET A 100 5.15 20.27 2.59
C MET A 100 6.38 20.72 1.78
N HIS A 101 7.00 19.84 0.98
CA HIS A 101 8.08 20.25 0.08
C HIS A 101 7.58 21.01 -1.15
N LYS A 102 6.35 20.73 -1.60
CA LYS A 102 5.74 21.36 -2.78
C LYS A 102 5.03 22.68 -2.48
N LEU A 103 4.73 22.97 -1.21
CA LEU A 103 4.15 24.24 -0.72
C LEU A 103 5.25 25.27 -0.43
#